data_AF-A0A662CTI1-F1
#
_entry.id   AF-A0A662CTI1-F1
#
_cell.length_a   1.000
_cell.length_b   1.000
_cell.length_c   1.000
_cell.angle_alpha   90.00
_cell.angle_beta   90.00
_cell.angle_gamma   90.00
#
_symmetry.space_group_name_H-M   'P 1'
#
loop_
_entity.id
_entity.type
_entity.pdbx_description
1 polymer ?
#
loop_
_entity_poly.entity_id
_entity_poly.type
_entity_poly.pdbx_seq_one_letter_code
_entity_poly.pdbx_strand_id
1 'polypeptide(L)'
;MAILLASLAPVFIILFYIYFRDKYDKEPLGLLIKALLLGIAIVVPVIFVERMLMTMMPQFSKVAAAAYHAFVVAGSTEELFKFLVLYLLVWKNPNFNEKFDGIVYAVFVSLGFAGVENVLYVLD
;
A
#
# COMPACT_ATOMS: atom_id res chain seq x y z
N MET A 1 15.87 -17.64 -1.07
CA MET A 1 16.06 -16.88 0.19
C MET A 1 16.60 -15.47 -0.05
N ALA A 2 17.72 -15.29 -0.78
CA ALA A 2 18.28 -13.96 -1.02
C ALA A 2 17.31 -12.97 -1.71
N ILE A 3 16.54 -13.42 -2.70
CA ILE A 3 15.60 -12.56 -3.44
C ILE A 3 14.40 -12.14 -2.57
N LEU A 4 13.91 -13.03 -1.70
CA LEU A 4 12.85 -12.71 -0.73
C LEU A 4 13.32 -11.66 0.30
N LEU A 5 14.56 -11.78 0.77
CA LEU A 5 15.15 -10.76 1.64
C LEU A 5 15.32 -9.43 0.91
N ALA A 6 15.76 -9.47 -0.35
CA ALA A 6 15.92 -8.27 -1.17
C ALA A 6 14.57 -7.57 -1.44
N SER A 7 13.47 -8.32 -1.58
CA SER A 7 12.14 -7.77 -1.84
C SER A 7 11.49 -7.13 -0.60
N LEU A 8 11.79 -7.64 0.59
CA LEU A 8 11.27 -7.12 1.86
C LEU A 8 12.19 -6.10 2.55
N ALA A 9 13.50 -6.11 2.26
CA ALA A 9 14.44 -5.20 2.89
C ALA A 9 14.05 -3.72 2.77
N PRO A 10 13.68 -3.19 1.58
CA PRO A 10 13.25 -1.79 1.45
C PRO A 10 12.02 -1.47 2.31
N VAL A 11 11.07 -2.41 2.41
CA VAL A 11 9.86 -2.25 3.22
C VAL A 11 10.21 -2.05 4.68
N PHE A 12 11.04 -2.92 5.25
CA PHE A 12 11.48 -2.78 6.64
C PHE A 12 12.34 -1.54 6.85
N ILE A 13 13.28 -1.23 5.94
CA ILE A 13 14.14 -0.05 6.04
C ILE A 13 13.31 1.23 6.12
N ILE A 14 12.30 1.38 5.25
CA ILE A 14 11.46 2.58 5.21
C ILE A 14 10.53 2.62 6.43
N LEU A 15 9.96 1.48 6.87
CA LEU A 15 9.15 1.42 8.10
C LEU A 15 9.94 1.93 9.31
N PHE A 16 11.16 1.40 9.51
CA PHE A 16 12.01 1.83 10.61
C PHE A 16 12.42 3.29 10.45
N TYR A 17 12.82 3.71 9.25
CA TYR A 17 13.21 5.09 8.98
C TYR A 17 12.10 6.08 9.37
N ILE A 18 10.87 5.87 8.89
CA ILE A 18 9.74 6.76 9.20
C ILE A 18 9.41 6.73 10.69
N TYR A 19 9.37 5.55 11.31
CA TYR A 19 9.12 5.42 12.75
C TYR A 19 10.14 6.16 13.62
N PHE A 20 11.42 6.20 13.22
CA PHE A 20 12.46 6.93 13.96
C PHE A 20 12.48 8.43 13.63
N ARG A 21 11.97 8.84 12.47
CA ARG A 21 11.88 10.25 12.08
C ARG A 21 10.72 10.96 12.75
N ASP A 22 9.69 10.22 13.13
CA ASP A 22 8.63 10.69 13.99
C ASP A 22 9.15 10.93 15.43
N LYS A 23 9.62 12.16 15.68
CA LYS A 23 10.36 12.51 16.89
C LYS A 23 9.54 13.32 17.90
N TYR A 24 8.58 14.11 17.42
CA TYR A 24 7.90 15.12 18.22
C TYR A 24 6.59 14.62 18.81
N ASP A 25 5.72 14.01 18.00
CA ASP A 25 4.49 13.36 18.45
C ASP A 25 4.43 11.93 17.93
N LYS A 26 4.96 10.99 18.72
CA LYS A 26 5.09 9.60 18.28
C LYS A 26 3.75 8.90 18.20
N GLU A 27 3.45 8.40 17.01
CA GLU A 27 2.24 7.63 16.81
C GLU A 27 2.21 6.32 17.60
N PRO A 28 1.06 5.91 18.14
CA PRO A 28 0.95 4.71 18.93
C PRO A 28 1.25 3.48 18.06
N LEU A 29 2.23 2.68 18.49
CA LEU A 29 2.68 1.47 17.79
C LEU A 29 1.54 0.53 17.38
N GLY A 30 0.51 0.39 18.22
CA GLY A 30 -0.65 -0.46 17.90
C GLY A 30 -1.43 0.04 16.68
N LEU A 31 -1.51 1.36 16.49
CA LEU A 31 -2.20 1.97 15.35
C LEU A 31 -1.36 1.88 14.07
N LEU A 32 -0.03 2.01 14.19
CA LEU A 32 0.92 1.78 13.10
C LEU A 32 0.91 0.32 12.63
N ILE A 33 0.94 -0.64 13.56
CA ILE A 33 0.82 -2.07 13.23
C ILE A 33 -0.54 -2.34 12.57
N LYS A 34 -1.62 -1.75 13.08
CA LYS A 34 -2.94 -1.87 12.45
C LYS A 34 -2.95 -1.30 11.03
N ALA A 35 -2.33 -0.15 10.79
CA ALA A 35 -2.18 0.43 9.44
C ALA A 35 -1.45 -0.53 8.50
N LEU A 36 -0.32 -1.09 8.94
CA LEU A 36 0.45 -2.09 8.19
C LEU A 36 -0.37 -3.33 7.86
N LEU A 37 -1.05 -3.92 8.85
CA LEU A 37 -1.88 -5.11 8.68
C LEU A 37 -3.08 -4.87 7.76
N LEU A 38 -3.70 -3.69 7.84
CA LEU A 38 -4.77 -3.32 6.92
C LEU A 38 -4.23 -3.15 5.49
N GLY A 39 -3.04 -2.59 5.32
CA GLY A 39 -2.32 -2.54 4.04
C GLY A 39 -2.08 -3.91 3.43
N ILE A 40 -1.67 -4.89 4.24
CA ILE A 40 -1.54 -6.30 3.83
C ILE A 40 -2.92 -6.87 3.42
N ALA A 41 -3.95 -6.61 4.22
CA ALA A 41 -5.28 -7.18 4.02
C ALA A 41 -5.97 -6.68 2.74
N ILE A 42 -5.76 -5.42 2.34
CA ILE A 42 -6.39 -4.85 1.13
C ILE A 42 -5.88 -5.43 -0.18
N VAL A 43 -4.74 -6.13 -0.18
CA VAL A 43 -4.23 -6.83 -1.37
C VAL A 43 -5.27 -7.82 -1.88
N VAL A 44 -6.00 -8.50 -0.98
CA VAL A 44 -7.03 -9.47 -1.34
C VAL A 44 -8.13 -8.83 -2.21
N PRO A 45 -8.90 -7.82 -1.73
CA PRO A 45 -9.92 -7.20 -2.57
C PRO A 45 -9.35 -6.49 -3.81
N VAL A 46 -8.13 -5.92 -3.74
CA VAL A 46 -7.49 -5.28 -4.89
C VAL A 46 -7.27 -6.27 -6.03
N ILE A 47 -6.71 -7.46 -5.77
CA ILE A 47 -6.51 -8.50 -6.79
C ILE A 47 -7.85 -8.89 -7.46
N PHE A 48 -8.95 -8.98 -6.70
CA PHE A 48 -10.25 -9.28 -7.29
C PHE A 48 -10.74 -8.18 -8.24
N VAL A 49 -10.59 -6.91 -7.84
CA VAL A 49 -10.99 -5.76 -8.66
C VAL A 49 -10.12 -5.65 -9.90
N GLU A 50 -8.80 -5.80 -9.77
CA GLU A 50 -7.88 -5.77 -10.91
C GLU A 50 -8.19 -6.87 -11.92
N ARG A 51 -8.40 -8.10 -11.46
CA ARG A 51 -8.81 -9.22 -12.33
C ARG A 51 -10.11 -8.90 -13.06
N MET A 52 -11.10 -8.34 -12.36
CA MET A 52 -12.36 -7.92 -12.98
C MET A 52 -12.12 -6.86 -14.07
N LEU A 53 -11.36 -5.80 -13.77
CA LEU A 53 -11.05 -4.74 -14.73
C LEU A 53 -10.29 -5.27 -15.94
N MET A 54 -9.37 -6.22 -15.74
CA MET A 54 -8.65 -6.90 -16.81
C MET A 54 -9.57 -7.69 -17.74
N THR A 55 -10.61 -8.37 -17.21
CA THR A 55 -11.59 -9.07 -18.06
C THR A 55 -12.46 -8.14 -18.88
N MET A 56 -12.63 -6.90 -18.44
CA MET A 56 -13.40 -5.87 -19.14
C MET A 56 -12.54 -5.04 -20.10
N MET A 57 -11.23 -5.33 -20.20
CA MET A 57 -10.29 -4.56 -20.99
C MET A 57 -10.67 -4.60 -22.49
N PRO A 58 -10.92 -3.44 -23.12
CA PRO A 58 -11.16 -3.37 -24.55
C PRO A 58 -9.95 -3.81 -25.38
N GLN A 59 -10.18 -4.16 -26.64
CA GLN A 59 -9.11 -4.52 -27.55
C GLN A 59 -8.29 -3.28 -27.95
N PHE A 60 -7.20 -3.05 -27.23
CA PHE A 60 -6.29 -1.93 -27.45
C PHE A 60 -5.05 -2.32 -28.26
N SER A 61 -4.35 -1.31 -28.79
CA SER A 61 -2.97 -1.49 -29.24
C SER A 61 -2.07 -1.83 -28.05
N LYS A 62 -0.90 -2.44 -28.29
CA LYS A 62 0.02 -2.87 -27.21
C LYS A 62 0.33 -1.75 -26.20
N VAL A 63 0.58 -0.54 -26.69
CA VAL A 63 0.91 0.62 -25.85
C VAL A 63 -0.31 1.09 -25.05
N ALA A 64 -1.49 1.17 -25.68
CA ALA A 64 -2.71 1.56 -25.00
C ALA A 64 -3.15 0.52 -23.96
N ALA A 65 -2.96 -0.77 -24.22
CA ALA A 65 -3.21 -1.83 -23.24
C ALA A 65 -2.29 -1.71 -22.02
N ALA A 66 -1.00 -1.45 -22.23
CA ALA A 66 -0.05 -1.23 -21.13
C ALA A 66 -0.41 0.00 -20.29
N ALA A 67 -0.81 1.11 -20.95
CA ALA A 67 -1.28 2.31 -20.25
C ALA A 67 -2.56 2.05 -19.44
N TYR A 68 -3.53 1.33 -20.02
CA TYR A 68 -4.75 0.94 -19.32
C TYR A 68 -4.43 0.09 -18.08
N HIS A 69 -3.57 -0.92 -18.22
CA HIS A 69 -3.14 -1.76 -17.11
C HIS A 69 -2.46 -0.93 -16.01
N ALA A 70 -1.49 -0.08 -16.36
CA ALA A 70 -0.71 0.65 -15.38
C ALA A 70 -1.53 1.70 -14.62
N PHE A 71 -2.37 2.47 -15.32
CA PHE A 71 -3.06 3.61 -14.71
C PHE A 71 -4.48 3.29 -14.25
N VAL A 72 -5.24 2.51 -15.01
CA VAL A 72 -6.66 2.23 -14.71
C VAL A 72 -6.79 0.99 -13.84
N VAL A 73 -6.09 -0.09 -14.18
CA VAL A 73 -6.18 -1.35 -13.44
C VAL A 73 -5.38 -1.26 -12.15
N ALA A 74 -4.05 -1.18 -12.24
CA ALA A 74 -3.16 -1.18 -11.08
C ALA A 74 -3.24 0.15 -10.31
N GLY A 75 -2.70 1.24 -10.88
CA GLY A 75 -2.51 2.50 -10.16
C GLY A 75 -3.78 3.06 -9.52
N SER A 76 -4.89 3.12 -10.27
CA SER A 76 -6.15 3.65 -9.72
C SER A 76 -6.74 2.74 -8.64
N THR A 77 -6.72 1.42 -8.83
CA THR A 77 -7.31 0.47 -7.87
C THR A 77 -6.49 0.44 -6.59
N GLU A 78 -5.19 0.23 -6.70
CA GLU A 78 -4.30 0.15 -5.54
C GLU A 78 -4.34 1.41 -4.69
N GLU A 79 -4.18 2.59 -5.31
CA GLU A 79 -4.13 3.86 -4.59
C GLU A 79 -5.49 4.22 -3.99
N LEU A 80 -6.60 3.91 -4.67
CA LEU A 80 -7.93 4.12 -4.12
C LEU A 80 -8.16 3.27 -2.87
N PHE A 81 -7.80 1.98 -2.89
CA PHE A 81 -7.98 1.09 -1.74
C PHE A 81 -7.06 1.47 -0.56
N LYS A 82 -5.80 1.81 -0.85
CA LYS A 82 -4.86 2.35 0.15
C LYS A 82 -5.42 3.62 0.79
N PHE A 83 -5.91 4.56 -0.02
CA PHE A 83 -6.54 5.79 0.45
C PHE A 83 -7.80 5.54 1.29
N LEU A 84 -8.67 4.63 0.85
CA LEU A 84 -9.89 4.29 1.58
C LEU A 84 -9.57 3.72 2.96
N VAL A 85 -8.61 2.80 3.06
CA VAL A 85 -8.19 2.25 4.35
C VAL A 85 -7.56 3.31 5.23
N LEU A 86 -6.67 4.14 4.68
CA LEU A 86 -6.08 5.26 5.41
C LEU A 86 -7.17 6.18 5.97
N TYR A 87 -8.08 6.62 5.10
CA TYR A 87 -9.18 7.51 5.47
C TYR A 87 -10.05 6.91 6.58
N LEU A 88 -10.46 5.64 6.44
CA LEU A 88 -11.28 4.97 7.45
C LEU A 88 -10.53 4.75 8.78
N LEU A 89 -9.21 4.59 8.73
CA LEU A 89 -8.38 4.34 9.91
C LEU A 89 -8.12 5.61 10.74
N VAL A 90 -7.80 6.73 10.08
CA VAL A 90 -7.23 7.91 10.75
C VAL A 90 -8.18 9.10 10.82
N TRP A 91 -9.16 9.24 9.91
CA TRP A 91 -9.97 10.47 9.78
C TRP A 91 -10.72 10.88 11.06
N LYS A 92 -11.14 9.91 11.88
CA LYS A 92 -11.82 10.14 13.17
C LYS A 92 -10.96 9.77 14.37
N ASN A 93 -9.67 9.50 14.16
CA ASN A 93 -8.77 9.05 15.21
C ASN A 93 -8.22 10.27 15.97
N PRO A 94 -8.28 10.31 17.31
CA PRO A 94 -7.76 11.44 18.08
C PRO A 94 -6.24 11.60 17.96
N ASN A 95 -5.51 10.54 17.58
CA ASN A 95 -4.07 10.62 17.33
C ASN A 95 -3.73 11.29 16.00
N PHE A 96 -4.69 11.44 15.07
CA PHE A 96 -4.49 12.19 13.84
C PHE A 96 -4.69 13.68 14.12
N ASN A 97 -3.65 14.34 14.62
CA ASN A 97 -3.68 15.70 15.14
C ASN A 97 -2.71 16.65 14.40
N GLU A 98 -1.78 16.10 13.62
CA GLU A 98 -0.80 16.82 12.81
C GLU A 98 -0.83 16.35 11.34
N LYS A 99 -0.25 17.18 10.46
CA LYS A 99 -0.16 16.86 9.03
C LYS A 99 0.83 15.71 8.75
N PHE A 100 1.82 15.54 9.63
CA PHE A 100 2.87 14.54 9.46
C PHE A 100 2.35 13.12 9.69
N ASP A 101 1.43 12.96 10.65
CA ASP A 101 0.70 11.73 10.97
C ASP A 101 0.12 11.08 9.73
N GLY A 102 -0.50 11.88 8.86
CA GLY A 102 -1.09 11.42 7.61
C GLY A 102 -0.03 10.77 6.70
N ILE A 103 1.18 11.32 6.68
CA ILE A 103 2.31 10.75 5.94
C ILE A 103 2.77 9.45 6.62
N VAL A 104 2.90 9.44 7.95
CA VAL A 104 3.29 8.24 8.71
C VAL A 104 2.31 7.10 8.44
N TYR A 105 1.02 7.31 8.67
CA TYR A 105 0.00 6.30 8.44
C TYR A 105 -0.10 5.86 6.98
N ALA A 106 -0.03 6.81 6.02
CA ALA A 106 -0.05 6.48 4.60
C ALA A 106 1.14 5.56 4.23
N VAL A 107 2.34 5.87 4.73
CA VAL A 107 3.51 5.04 4.49
C VAL A 107 3.32 3.64 5.08
N PHE A 108 2.81 3.51 6.31
CA PHE A 108 2.58 2.20 6.91
C PHE A 108 1.54 1.37 6.14
N VAL A 109 0.43 1.97 5.70
CA VAL A 109 -0.56 1.29 4.85
C VAL A 109 0.08 0.85 3.52
N SER A 110 0.79 1.75 2.85
CA SER A 110 1.41 1.48 1.54
C SER A 110 2.52 0.44 1.61
N LEU A 111 3.32 0.44 2.67
CA LEU A 111 4.39 -0.54 2.88
C LEU A 111 3.84 -1.93 3.24
N GLY A 112 2.70 -2.01 3.92
CA GLY A 112 1.99 -3.26 4.14
C GLY A 112 1.53 -3.88 2.82
N PHE A 113 0.93 -3.07 1.96
CA PHE A 113 0.52 -3.48 0.60
C PHE A 113 1.72 -3.93 -0.24
N ALA A 114 2.74 -3.06 -0.36
CA ALA A 114 3.94 -3.31 -1.15
C ALA A 114 4.71 -4.54 -0.68
N GLY A 115 4.73 -4.82 0.63
CA GLY A 115 5.39 -6.01 1.17
C GLY A 115 4.80 -7.32 0.64
N VAL A 116 3.47 -7.39 0.48
CA VAL A 116 2.82 -8.58 -0.10
C VAL A 116 3.08 -8.65 -1.60
N GLU A 117 2.87 -7.55 -2.32
CA GLU A 117 3.09 -7.50 -3.78
C GLU A 117 4.53 -7.90 -4.14
N ASN A 118 5.52 -7.32 -3.47
CA ASN A 118 6.94 -7.64 -3.70
C ASN A 118 7.25 -9.13 -3.50
N VAL A 119 6.55 -9.78 -2.56
CA VAL A 119 6.71 -11.22 -2.34
C VAL A 119 6.04 -12.00 -3.47
N LEU A 120 4.82 -11.62 -3.88
CA LEU A 120 4.12 -12.25 -5.00
C LEU A 120 4.93 -12.15 -6.29
N TYR A 121 5.43 -10.95 -6.64
CA TYR A 121 6.24 -10.74 -7.86
C TYR A 121 7.52 -11.58 -7.94
N VAL A 122 8.11 -11.93 -6.79
CA VAL A 122 9.35 -12.72 -6.75
C VAL A 122 9.07 -14.21 -6.72
N LEU A 123 7.85 -14.61 -6.34
CA LEU A 123 7.41 -16.00 -6.30
C LEU A 123 6.75 -16.46 -7.61
N ASP A 124 6.12 -15.52 -8.33
CA ASP A 124 5.62 -15.72 -9.70
C ASP A 124 6.78 -15.90 -10.72
#